data_AF-A0AAW0LIF4-F1
#
_entry.id   AF-A0AAW0LIF4-F1
#
_cell.length_a   1.000
_cell.length_b   1.000
_cell.length_c   1.000
_cell.angle_alpha   90.00
_cell.angle_beta   90.00
_cell.angle_gamma   90.00
#
_symmetry.space_group_name_H-M   'P 1'
#
loop_
_entity.id
_entity.type
_entity.pdbx_description
1 polymer ?
#
loop_
_entity_poly.entity_id
_entity_poly.type
_entity_poly.pdbx_seq_one_letter_code
_entity_poly.pdbx_strand_id
1 'polypeptide(L)'
;MGDNSGDEYVPPPRIDNFKKVSLLPLVFLIFYEVFGGPFGVEDTVGAAGPLLALLGFLIFLFTWSIPKALIIVEMGTMFLRIVSAILALGSGLPRILAMLALTVVLTYMNYRGLTIVG
;
A
#
# COMPACT_ATOMS: atom_id res chain seq x y z
N MET A 1 9.61 -57.17 -20.62
CA MET A 1 9.44 -55.81 -21.15
C MET A 1 8.15 -55.28 -20.58
N GLY A 2 8.24 -54.36 -19.62
CA GLY A 2 7.09 -53.74 -18.99
C GLY A 2 7.17 -52.24 -19.19
N ASP A 3 6.03 -51.66 -19.57
CA ASP A 3 5.76 -50.23 -19.55
C ASP A 3 4.24 -50.02 -19.49
N ASN A 4 3.63 -50.42 -18.36
CA ASN A 4 2.32 -49.92 -17.95
C ASN A 4 2.47 -48.44 -17.57
N SER A 5 2.63 -47.60 -18.57
CA SER A 5 2.71 -46.14 -18.43
C SER A 5 1.29 -45.62 -18.26
N GLY A 6 0.74 -45.81 -17.07
CA GLY A 6 -0.43 -45.09 -16.63
C GLY A 6 -0.09 -43.60 -16.65
N ASP A 7 -0.72 -42.89 -17.57
CA ASP A 7 -0.83 -41.45 -17.64
C ASP A 7 -1.44 -40.94 -16.32
N GLU A 8 -0.58 -40.80 -15.32
CA GLU A 8 -0.87 -40.25 -14.01
C GLU A 8 -1.29 -38.80 -14.20
N TYR A 9 -2.62 -38.61 -14.27
CA TYR A 9 -3.25 -37.31 -14.32
C TYR A 9 -2.98 -36.56 -13.00
N VAL A 10 -1.89 -35.80 -12.96
CA VAL A 10 -1.60 -34.85 -11.89
C VAL A 10 -2.52 -33.64 -12.06
N PRO A 11 -3.52 -33.42 -11.18
CA PRO A 11 -4.35 -32.24 -11.27
C PRO A 11 -3.49 -30.98 -11.05
N PRO A 12 -3.77 -29.88 -11.77
CA PRO A 12 -3.03 -28.64 -11.59
C PRO A 12 -3.14 -28.15 -10.13
N PRO A 13 -2.08 -27.51 -9.60
CA PRO A 13 -2.11 -26.95 -8.25
C PRO A 13 -3.30 -26.00 -8.11
N ARG A 14 -4.21 -26.30 -7.17
CA ARG A 14 -5.31 -25.41 -6.80
C ARG A 14 -4.70 -24.15 -6.21
N ILE A 15 -4.83 -23.02 -6.90
CA ILE A 15 -4.49 -21.71 -6.35
C ILE A 15 -5.40 -21.48 -5.14
N ASP A 16 -4.82 -21.67 -3.97
CA ASP A 16 -5.42 -21.48 -2.67
C ASP A 16 -5.75 -20.00 -2.47
N ASN A 17 -7.07 -19.77 -2.33
CA ASN A 17 -7.76 -18.56 -1.91
C ASN A 17 -6.87 -17.35 -1.62
N PHE A 18 -6.95 -16.34 -2.49
CA PHE A 18 -6.54 -14.98 -2.14
C PHE A 18 -7.08 -14.66 -0.74
N LYS A 19 -6.16 -14.49 0.22
CA LYS A 19 -6.51 -14.15 1.59
C LYS A 19 -7.08 -12.74 1.57
N LYS A 20 -8.38 -12.66 1.30
CA LYS A 20 -9.15 -11.42 1.30
C LYS A 20 -8.95 -10.83 2.68
N VAL A 21 -8.29 -9.67 2.74
CA VAL A 21 -8.08 -8.96 4.01
C VAL A 21 -9.46 -8.87 4.65
N SER A 22 -9.56 -9.34 5.89
CA SER A 22 -10.85 -9.39 6.58
C SER A 22 -11.44 -7.98 6.55
N LEU A 23 -12.73 -7.89 6.22
CA LEU A 23 -13.40 -6.61 5.97
C LEU A 23 -13.24 -5.67 7.19
N LEU A 24 -13.12 -6.23 8.38
CA LEU A 24 -12.88 -5.51 9.62
C LEU A 24 -11.52 -4.75 9.61
N PRO A 25 -10.33 -5.40 9.51
CA PRO A 25 -9.07 -4.68 9.39
C PRO A 25 -8.97 -3.79 8.15
N LEU A 26 -9.67 -4.11 7.06
CA LEU A 26 -9.75 -3.24 5.88
C LEU A 26 -10.45 -1.91 6.21
N VAL A 27 -11.62 -1.96 6.87
CA VAL A 27 -12.37 -0.77 7.30
C VAL A 27 -11.56 0.05 8.31
N PHE A 28 -10.87 -0.61 9.26
CA PHE A 28 -10.00 0.07 10.22
C PHE A 28 -8.82 0.79 9.55
N LEU A 29 -8.19 0.19 8.53
CA LEU A 29 -7.10 0.82 7.79
C LEU A 29 -7.57 2.05 7.00
N ILE A 30 -8.70 1.92 6.30
CA ILE A 30 -9.29 3.02 5.53
C ILE A 30 -9.70 4.15 6.48
N PHE A 31 -10.28 3.82 7.63
CA PHE A 31 -10.62 4.80 8.66
C PHE A 31 -9.37 5.50 9.22
N TYR A 32 -8.33 4.74 9.58
CA TYR A 32 -7.09 5.32 10.12
C TYR A 32 -6.34 6.19 9.10
N GLU A 33 -6.33 5.81 7.82
CA GLU A 33 -5.69 6.57 6.75
C GLU A 33 -6.50 7.81 6.33
N VAL A 34 -7.83 7.75 6.38
CA VAL A 34 -8.70 8.88 6.00
C VAL A 34 -8.86 9.89 7.13
N PHE A 35 -8.89 9.45 8.39
CA PHE A 35 -9.10 10.31 9.56
C PHE A 35 -7.84 10.56 10.38
N GLY A 36 -6.72 9.88 10.09
CA GLY A 36 -5.46 10.04 10.84
C GLY A 36 -5.51 9.51 12.28
N GLY A 37 -6.59 8.83 12.65
CA GLY A 37 -6.90 8.45 14.02
C GLY A 37 -7.90 9.41 14.70
N PRO A 38 -8.48 9.03 15.84
CA PRO A 38 -9.55 9.78 16.51
C PRO A 38 -9.09 11.07 17.21
N PHE A 39 -7.92 11.61 16.89
CA PHE A 39 -7.36 12.76 17.59
C PHE A 39 -8.12 14.04 17.18
N GLY A 40 -8.96 14.57 18.08
CA GLY A 40 -9.67 15.83 17.91
C GLY A 40 -11.19 15.71 17.72
N VAL A 41 -11.76 14.49 17.71
CA VAL A 41 -13.22 14.32 17.71
C VAL A 41 -13.81 14.81 19.04
N GLU A 42 -13.14 14.57 20.16
CA GLU A 42 -13.56 15.08 21.47
C GLU A 42 -13.57 16.61 21.54
N ASP A 43 -12.53 17.28 21.03
CA ASP A 43 -12.46 18.75 20.98
C ASP A 43 -13.49 19.35 20.01
N THR A 44 -13.73 18.69 18.87
CA THR A 44 -14.70 19.14 17.87
C THR A 44 -16.14 19.00 18.39
N VAL A 45 -16.46 17.91 19.09
CA VAL A 45 -17.77 17.70 19.72
C VAL A 45 -17.98 18.66 20.89
N GLY A 46 -16.93 18.96 21.66
CA GLY A 46 -16.98 19.92 22.77
C GLY A 46 -17.18 21.38 22.32
N ALA A 47 -16.55 21.79 21.22
CA ALA A 47 -16.60 23.17 20.74
C ALA A 47 -17.79 23.47 19.79
N ALA A 48 -18.19 22.51 18.94
CA ALA A 48 -19.23 22.70 17.92
C ALA A 48 -20.52 21.90 18.19
N GLY A 49 -20.50 20.93 19.10
CA GLY A 49 -21.63 20.05 19.40
C GLY A 49 -21.65 18.77 18.53
N PRO A 50 -22.24 17.67 19.03
CA PRO A 50 -22.18 16.34 18.38
C PRO A 50 -22.70 16.30 16.94
N LEU A 51 -23.75 17.07 16.64
CA LEU A 51 -24.39 17.10 15.32
C LEU A 51 -23.54 17.83 14.27
N LEU A 52 -22.89 18.93 14.64
CA LEU A 52 -22.05 19.71 13.73
C LEU A 52 -20.72 19.01 13.43
N ALA A 53 -20.15 18.31 14.42
CA ALA A 53 -18.98 17.47 14.22
C ALA A 53 -19.25 16.37 13.17
N LEU A 54 -20.41 15.69 13.28
CA LEU A 54 -20.80 14.63 12.34
C LEU A 54 -21.05 15.17 10.92
N LEU A 55 -21.71 16.33 10.81
CA LEU A 55 -22.03 16.96 9.53
C LEU A 55 -20.78 17.49 8.83
N GLY A 56 -19.88 18.13 9.57
CA GLY A 56 -18.58 18.59 9.06
C GLY A 56 -17.70 17.44 8.62
N PHE A 57 -17.67 16.35 9.39
CA PHE A 57 -16.97 15.12 9.03
C PHE A 57 -17.50 14.54 7.72
N LEU A 58 -18.82 14.45 7.53
CA LEU A 58 -19.43 13.90 6.33
C LEU A 58 -19.20 14.77 5.08
N ILE A 59 -19.28 16.10 5.21
CA ILE A 59 -19.03 17.05 4.12
C ILE A 59 -17.55 17.03 3.70
N PHE A 60 -16.65 16.97 4.69
CA PHE A 60 -15.21 16.89 4.45
C PHE A 60 -14.83 15.57 3.78
N LEU A 61 -15.35 14.44 4.27
CA LEU A 61 -15.24 13.13 3.63
C LEU A 61 -15.72 13.16 2.20
N PHE A 62 -16.88 13.75 1.92
CA PHE A 62 -17.45 13.69 0.59
C PHE A 62 -16.69 14.57 -0.41
N THR A 63 -16.36 15.79 0.00
CA THR A 63 -15.62 16.74 -0.85
C THR A 63 -14.18 16.30 -1.08
N TRP A 64 -13.58 15.58 -0.13
CA TRP A 64 -12.18 15.13 -0.21
C TRP A 64 -11.99 13.66 -0.63
N SER A 65 -13.02 12.81 -0.56
CA SER A 65 -12.92 11.38 -0.94
C SER A 65 -12.92 11.18 -2.46
N ILE A 66 -13.68 11.99 -3.22
CA ILE A 66 -13.69 11.91 -4.68
C ILE A 66 -12.30 12.15 -5.28
N PRO A 67 -11.58 13.24 -4.94
CA PRO A 67 -10.23 13.43 -5.46
C PRO A 67 -9.25 12.38 -4.94
N LYS A 68 -9.35 11.95 -3.67
CA LYS A 68 -8.46 10.89 -3.13
C LYS A 68 -8.63 9.56 -3.86
N ALA A 69 -9.86 9.14 -4.14
CA ALA A 69 -10.12 7.91 -4.87
C ALA A 69 -9.56 7.98 -6.30
N LEU A 70 -9.74 9.11 -6.98
CA LEU A 70 -9.24 9.30 -8.35
C LEU A 70 -7.70 9.24 -8.40
N ILE A 71 -7.03 9.89 -7.46
CA ILE A 71 -5.55 9.88 -7.36
C ILE A 71 -5.02 8.46 -7.11
N ILE A 72 -5.66 7.71 -6.19
CA ILE A 72 -5.26 6.32 -5.87
C ILE A 72 -5.50 5.40 -7.07
N VAL A 73 -6.59 5.60 -7.82
CA VAL A 73 -6.86 4.84 -9.04
C VAL A 73 -5.80 5.12 -10.11
N GLU A 74 -5.52 6.39 -10.40
CA GLU A 74 -4.52 6.76 -11.42
C GLU A 74 -3.12 6.26 -11.07
N MET A 75 -2.68 6.43 -9.82
CA MET A 75 -1.39 5.90 -9.36
C MET A 75 -1.37 4.36 -9.33
N GLY A 76 -2.45 3.73 -8.88
CA GLY A 76 -2.58 2.27 -8.84
C GLY A 76 -2.48 1.63 -10.22
N THR A 77 -3.14 2.21 -11.22
CA THR A 77 -3.08 1.73 -12.60
C THR A 77 -1.69 1.95 -13.21
N MET A 78 -1.03 3.07 -12.95
CA MET A 78 0.36 3.29 -13.39
C MET A 78 1.33 2.30 -12.74
N PHE A 79 1.20 2.05 -11.44
CA PHE A 79 2.00 1.06 -10.72
C PHE A 79 1.79 -0.35 -11.30
N LEU A 80 0.55 -0.75 -11.54
CA LEU A 80 0.23 -2.05 -12.14
C LEU A 80 0.83 -2.19 -13.54
N ARG A 81 0.79 -1.13 -14.35
CA ARG A 81 1.40 -1.10 -15.69
C ARG A 81 2.91 -1.25 -15.63
N ILE A 82 3.59 -0.53 -14.74
CA ILE A 82 5.04 -0.60 -14.56
C ILE A 82 5.46 -1.97 -14.02
N VAL A 83 4.74 -2.52 -13.06
CA VAL A 83 5.03 -3.85 -12.52
C VAL A 83 4.83 -4.92 -13.59
N SER A 84 3.76 -4.82 -14.39
CA SER A 84 3.53 -5.71 -15.53
C SER A 84 4.64 -5.60 -16.59
N ALA A 85 5.07 -4.38 -16.92
CA ALA A 85 6.17 -4.15 -17.85
C ALA A 85 7.51 -4.70 -17.33
N ILE A 86 7.83 -4.50 -16.05
CA ILE A 86 9.05 -5.04 -15.41
C ILE A 86 8.99 -6.58 -15.33
N LEU A 87 7.82 -7.16 -15.07
CA LEU A 87 7.65 -8.61 -15.04
C LEU A 87 7.78 -9.24 -16.44
N ALA A 88 7.35 -8.52 -17.48
CA ALA A 88 7.54 -8.91 -18.88
C ALA A 88 8.99 -8.72 -19.36
N LEU A 89 9.67 -7.66 -18.91
CA LEU A 89 11.09 -7.41 -19.14
C LEU A 89 11.92 -8.03 -17.99
N GLY A 90 11.93 -9.37 -17.91
CA GLY A 90 12.54 -10.11 -16.81
C GLY A 90 13.86 -9.53 -16.28
N SER A 91 13.79 -8.70 -15.24
CA SER A 91 14.98 -8.12 -14.60
C SER A 91 14.64 -7.44 -13.26
N GLY A 92 14.95 -8.13 -12.18
CA GLY A 92 15.06 -7.55 -10.83
C GLY A 92 16.36 -6.77 -10.58
N LEU A 93 17.27 -6.73 -11.57
CA LEU A 93 18.60 -6.14 -11.47
C LEU A 93 18.65 -4.61 -11.28
N PRO A 94 17.86 -3.76 -11.99
CA PRO A 94 18.00 -2.31 -11.87
C PRO A 94 17.58 -1.76 -10.50
N ARG A 95 16.64 -2.42 -9.80
CA ARG A 95 16.23 -2.04 -8.43
C ARG A 95 17.31 -2.35 -7.39
N ILE A 96 18.00 -3.48 -7.51
CA ILE A 96 19.07 -3.86 -6.59
C ILE A 96 20.23 -2.88 -6.72
N LEU A 97 20.59 -2.50 -7.96
CA LEU A 97 21.63 -1.49 -8.21
C LEU A 97 21.24 -0.10 -7.69
N ALA A 98 19.99 0.32 -7.88
CA ALA A 98 19.50 1.59 -7.36
C ALA A 98 19.48 1.62 -5.82
N MET A 99 19.04 0.52 -5.18
CA MET A 99 19.08 0.37 -3.71
C MET A 99 20.51 0.36 -3.18
N LEU A 100 21.45 -0.32 -3.85
CA LEU A 100 22.86 -0.35 -3.46
C LEU A 100 23.50 1.04 -3.56
N ALA A 101 23.27 1.74 -4.67
CA ALA A 101 23.78 3.09 -4.88
C ALA A 101 23.20 4.06 -3.84
N LEU A 102 21.90 4.00 -3.60
CA LEU A 102 21.23 4.83 -2.60
C LEU A 102 21.71 4.52 -1.17
N THR A 103 21.93 3.24 -0.85
CA THR A 103 22.46 2.81 0.46
C THR A 103 23.86 3.35 0.69
N VAL A 104 24.72 3.32 -0.33
CA VAL A 104 26.07 3.90 -0.26
C VAL A 104 26.01 5.41 -0.06
N VAL A 105 25.14 6.11 -0.79
CA VAL A 105 24.97 7.56 -0.67
C VAL A 105 24.42 7.96 0.70
N LEU A 106 23.39 7.27 1.20
CA LEU A 106 22.82 7.51 2.54
C LEU A 106 23.82 7.20 3.64
N THR A 107 24.60 6.11 3.51
CA THR A 107 25.65 5.77 4.47
C THR A 107 26.73 6.84 4.50
N TYR A 108 27.13 7.34 3.33
CA TYR A 108 28.12 8.40 3.22
C TYR A 108 27.62 9.74 3.79
N MET A 109 26.38 10.12 3.50
CA MET A 109 25.78 11.36 4.01
C MET A 109 25.58 11.31 5.53
N ASN A 110 25.13 10.16 6.07
CA ASN A 110 24.99 9.97 7.51
C ASN A 110 26.36 9.93 8.21
N TYR A 111 27.38 9.32 7.61
CA TYR A 111 28.74 9.29 8.15
C TYR A 111 29.40 10.68 8.16
N ARG A 112 29.22 11.47 7.10
CA ARG A 112 29.72 12.86 7.01
C ARG A 112 28.94 13.84 7.87
N GLY A 113 27.62 13.68 8.00
CA GLY A 113 26.78 14.51 8.85
C GLY A 113 27.09 14.35 10.33
N LEU A 114 27.45 13.13 10.78
CA LEU A 114 27.83 12.86 12.17
C LEU A 114 29.21 13.43 12.55
N THR A 115 30.10 13.64 11.57
CA THR A 115 31.42 14.28 11.78
C THR A 115 31.35 15.81 11.97
N ILE A 116 30.19 16.45 11.75
CA ILE A 116 30.01 17.91 11.94
C ILE A 116 29.58 18.29 13.37
N VAL A 117 29.15 17.31 14.18
CA VAL A 117 28.68 17.53 15.57
C VAL A 117 29.60 16.87 16.61
N GLY A 118 30.69 16.23 16.16
CA GLY A 118 31.74 15.65 17.01
C GLY A 118 32.92 16.59 17.17
#